data_AF-A0A9C9NEC2-F1
#
_entry.id   AF-A0A9C9NEC2-F1
#
_cell.length_a   1.000
_cell.length_b   1.000
_cell.length_c   1.000
_cell.angle_alpha   90.00
_cell.angle_beta   90.00
_cell.angle_gamma   90.00
#
_symmetry.space_group_name_H-M   'P 1'
#
loop_
_entity.id
_entity.type
_entity.pdbx_description
1 polymer ?
#
loop_
_entity_poly.entity_id
_entity_poly.type
_entity_poly.pdbx_seq_one_letter_code
_entity_poly.pdbx_strand_id
1 'polypeptide(L)'
;MDEFDTHTLLLAFRWGERNIQLRASAQGWANAYLRENPWTYRKHSTKRDWEQWALDQGMIAVNSILRDWVKGQVTAIETGILTFEHVFLPFMLTKDGRTVAEHATKLLAGPKQKPALVEDEAP
;
A
#
# COMPACT_ATOMS: atom_id res chain seq x y z
N MET A 1 -0.11 -5.79 17.68
CA MET A 1 1.33 -6.10 17.80
C MET A 1 1.79 -6.83 16.53
N ASP A 2 1.22 -6.53 15.34
CA ASP A 2 1.09 -7.56 14.28
C ASP A 2 1.28 -7.02 12.84
N GLU A 3 1.86 -5.83 12.65
CA GLU A 3 2.09 -5.24 11.31
C GLU A 3 3.45 -5.64 10.71
N PHE A 4 4.41 -6.05 11.55
CA PHE A 4 5.71 -6.56 11.10
C PHE A 4 5.63 -7.98 10.54
N ASP A 5 4.74 -8.83 11.08
CA ASP A 5 4.54 -10.20 10.56
C ASP A 5 3.74 -10.21 9.25
N THR A 6 2.80 -9.28 9.09
CA THR A 6 1.98 -9.14 7.86
C THR A 6 2.70 -8.42 6.72
N HIS A 7 3.99 -8.10 6.88
CA HIS A 7 4.81 -7.43 5.86
C HIS A 7 4.11 -6.17 5.32
N THR A 8 3.39 -5.47 6.20
CA THR A 8 2.58 -4.31 5.88
C THR A 8 3.20 -3.08 6.53
N LEU A 9 3.40 -2.05 5.73
CA LEU A 9 3.91 -0.77 6.16
C LEU A 9 2.76 0.22 6.33
N LEU A 10 2.64 0.74 7.54
CA LEU A 10 1.68 1.77 7.88
C LEU A 10 2.33 3.14 7.93
N LEU A 11 1.83 4.07 7.11
CA LEU A 11 2.13 5.48 7.21
C LEU A 11 0.94 6.18 7.85
N ALA A 12 1.14 6.65 9.08
CA ALA A 12 0.15 7.40 9.82
C ALA A 12 0.73 8.74 10.26
N PHE A 13 0.00 9.82 10.02
CA PHE A 13 0.38 11.15 10.47
C PHE A 13 -0.86 12.00 10.71
N ARG A 14 -0.66 13.14 11.39
CA ARG A 14 -1.73 14.08 11.72
C ARG A 14 -1.51 15.41 11.00
N TRP A 15 -2.58 15.96 10.44
CA TRP A 15 -2.60 17.29 9.86
C TRP A 15 -3.77 18.08 10.46
N GLY A 16 -3.45 19.09 11.27
CA GLY A 16 -4.45 19.79 12.08
C GLY A 16 -5.15 18.84 13.06
N GLU A 17 -6.47 18.70 12.93
CA GLU A 17 -7.29 17.76 13.71
C GLU A 17 -7.60 16.45 12.98
N ARG A 18 -7.09 16.29 11.75
CA ARG A 18 -7.39 15.12 10.91
C ARG A 18 -6.26 14.10 11.02
N ASN A 19 -6.63 12.86 11.34
CA ASN A 19 -5.71 11.72 11.28
C ASN A 19 -5.72 11.13 9.88
N ILE A 20 -4.55 10.80 9.37
CA ILE A 20 -4.35 10.27 8.01
C ILE A 20 -3.65 8.92 8.14
N GLN A 21 -4.13 7.92 7.41
CA GLN A 21 -3.63 6.55 7.45
C GLN A 21 -3.54 5.95 6.04
N LEU A 22 -2.35 5.47 5.68
CA LEU A 22 -2.05 4.79 4.42
C LEU A 22 -1.36 3.47 4.72
N ARG A 23 -1.76 2.41 4.01
CA ARG A 23 -1.16 1.08 4.10
C ARG A 23 -0.49 0.73 2.78
N ALA A 24 0.68 0.13 2.86
CA ALA A 24 1.36 -0.49 1.73
C ALA A 24 1.81 -1.90 2.11
N SER A 25 1.71 -2.86 1.19
CA SER A 25 1.99 -4.27 1.47
C SER A 25 3.18 -4.77 0.67
N ALA A 26 4.25 -5.19 1.36
CA ALA A 26 5.39 -5.85 0.73
C ALA A 26 5.01 -7.24 0.21
N GLN A 27 4.09 -7.94 0.87
CA GLN A 27 3.51 -9.18 0.33
C GLN A 27 2.77 -8.91 -0.99
N GLY A 28 1.98 -7.83 -1.06
CA GLY A 28 1.30 -7.41 -2.30
C GLY A 28 2.30 -7.13 -3.42
N TRP A 29 3.43 -6.47 -3.11
CA TRP A 29 4.51 -6.25 -4.05
C TRP A 29 5.15 -7.57 -4.51
N ALA A 30 5.48 -8.47 -3.59
CA ALA A 30 6.10 -9.75 -3.88
C ALA A 30 5.21 -10.62 -4.76
N ASN A 31 3.91 -10.69 -4.45
CA ASN A 31 2.92 -11.41 -5.24
C ASN A 31 2.81 -10.86 -6.67
N ALA A 32 2.86 -9.54 -6.84
CA ALA A 32 2.89 -8.91 -8.15
C ALA A 32 4.17 -9.27 -8.92
N TYR A 33 5.32 -9.15 -8.25
CA TYR A 33 6.61 -9.47 -8.85
C TYR A 33 6.71 -10.94 -9.28
N LEU A 34 6.30 -11.87 -8.43
CA LEU A 34 6.34 -13.32 -8.69
C LEU A 34 5.38 -13.75 -9.81
N ARG A 35 4.28 -13.02 -10.01
CA ARG A 35 3.37 -13.25 -11.14
C ARG A 35 4.05 -12.96 -12.48
N GLU A 36 4.84 -11.89 -12.53
CA GLU A 36 5.60 -11.50 -13.72
C GLU A 36 6.92 -12.28 -13.86
N ASN A 37 7.51 -12.67 -12.72
CA ASN A 37 8.80 -13.34 -12.62
C ASN A 37 8.68 -14.66 -11.84
N PRO A 38 7.92 -15.65 -12.36
CA PRO A 38 7.71 -16.90 -11.67
C PRO A 38 9.02 -17.67 -11.51
N TRP A 39 9.10 -18.46 -10.45
CA TRP A 39 10.20 -19.39 -10.29
C TRP A 39 10.22 -20.41 -11.44
N THR A 40 11.40 -20.72 -11.95
CA THR A 40 11.61 -21.78 -12.95
C THR A 40 12.83 -22.60 -12.56
N TYR A 41 12.92 -23.83 -13.08
CA TYR A 41 14.06 -24.75 -12.86
C TYR A 41 15.42 -24.18 -13.28
N ARG A 42 15.44 -23.10 -14.08
CA ARG A 42 16.67 -22.42 -14.52
C ARG A 42 17.25 -21.48 -13.45
N LYS A 43 16.49 -21.15 -12.41
CA LYS A 43 16.99 -20.34 -11.30
C LYS A 43 17.85 -21.23 -10.39
N HIS A 44 18.97 -20.69 -9.92
CA HIS A 44 19.92 -21.39 -9.03
C HIS A 44 19.47 -21.44 -7.55
N SER A 45 18.18 -21.23 -7.27
CA SER A 45 17.59 -21.23 -5.93
C SER A 45 16.36 -22.12 -5.88
N THR A 46 15.94 -22.54 -4.68
CA THR A 46 14.65 -23.25 -4.56
C THR A 46 13.48 -22.28 -4.78
N LYS A 47 12.29 -22.83 -5.07
CA LYS A 47 11.07 -22.03 -5.19
C LYS A 47 10.81 -21.22 -3.91
N ARG A 48 10.96 -21.85 -2.75
CA ARG A 48 10.78 -21.20 -1.44
C ARG A 48 11.78 -20.06 -1.25
N ASP A 49 13.05 -20.26 -1.58
CA ASP A 49 14.06 -19.21 -1.42
C ASP A 49 13.80 -18.04 -2.38
N TRP A 50 13.24 -18.31 -3.57
CA TRP A 50 12.84 -17.27 -4.51
C TRP A 50 11.65 -16.45 -4.02
N GLU A 51 10.66 -17.10 -3.42
CA GLU A 51 9.49 -16.44 -2.82
C GLU A 51 9.90 -15.59 -1.62
N GLN A 52 10.76 -16.13 -0.74
CA GLN A 52 11.29 -15.38 0.40
C GLN A 52 12.12 -14.17 -0.06
N TRP A 53 13.00 -14.36 -1.04
CA TRP A 53 13.78 -13.25 -1.60
C TRP A 53 12.87 -12.16 -2.19
N ALA A 54 11.79 -12.52 -2.88
CA ALA A 54 10.85 -11.55 -3.42
C ALA A 54 10.14 -10.77 -2.29
N LEU A 55 9.82 -11.42 -1.18
CA LEU A 55 9.24 -10.76 -0.01
C LEU A 55 10.22 -9.77 0.64
N ASP A 56 11.47 -10.19 0.82
CA ASP A 56 12.54 -9.33 1.36
C ASP A 56 12.76 -8.10 0.47
N GLN A 57 12.75 -8.29 -0.86
CA GLN A 57 12.81 -7.17 -1.81
C GLN A 57 11.57 -6.29 -1.75
N GLY A 58 10.39 -6.86 -1.53
CA GLY A 58 9.15 -6.11 -1.35
C GLY A 58 9.22 -5.11 -0.22
N MET A 59 9.87 -5.46 0.90
CA MET A 59 10.05 -4.53 2.03
C MET A 59 10.87 -3.30 1.63
N ILE A 60 11.94 -3.48 0.85
CA ILE A 60 12.76 -2.37 0.36
C ILE A 60 11.99 -1.54 -0.68
N ALA A 61 11.39 -2.23 -1.66
CA ALA A 61 10.71 -1.60 -2.78
C ALA A 61 9.53 -0.74 -2.32
N VAL A 62 8.68 -1.26 -1.42
CA VAL A 62 7.52 -0.53 -0.90
C VAL A 62 7.93 0.74 -0.16
N ASN A 63 8.99 0.70 0.64
CA ASN A 63 9.53 1.88 1.31
C ASN A 63 10.02 2.94 0.32
N SER A 64 10.69 2.53 -0.76
CA SER A 64 11.15 3.45 -1.80
C SER A 64 9.98 4.09 -2.54
N ILE A 65 9.03 3.28 -3.00
CA ILE A 65 7.83 3.73 -3.71
C ILE A 65 7.04 4.71 -2.85
N LEU A 66 6.80 4.38 -1.58
CA LEU A 66 6.04 5.26 -0.69
C LEU A 66 6.75 6.60 -0.46
N ARG A 67 8.06 6.57 -0.24
CA ARG A 67 8.86 7.79 -0.07
C ARG A 67 8.77 8.70 -1.29
N ASP A 68 8.96 8.15 -2.48
CA ASP A 68 8.96 8.93 -3.73
C ASP A 68 7.55 9.42 -4.07
N TRP A 69 6.53 8.59 -3.83
CA TRP A 69 5.14 8.99 -3.97
C TRP A 69 4.79 10.14 -3.03
N VAL A 70 5.08 10.05 -1.73
CA VAL A 70 4.79 11.14 -0.76
C VAL A 70 5.50 12.42 -1.17
N LYS A 71 6.78 12.35 -1.55
CA LYS A 71 7.52 13.52 -2.03
C LYS A 71 6.86 14.13 -3.26
N GLY A 72 6.47 13.31 -4.24
CA GLY A 72 5.77 13.78 -5.43
C GLY A 72 4.46 14.51 -5.10
N GLN A 73 3.68 13.97 -4.17
CA GLN A 73 2.43 14.61 -3.72
C GLN A 73 2.68 15.94 -2.99
N VAL A 74 3.66 15.99 -2.09
CA VAL A 74 4.02 17.21 -1.36
C VAL A 74 4.49 18.29 -2.34
N THR A 75 5.36 17.95 -3.29
CA THR A 75 5.80 18.89 -4.34
C THR A 75 4.63 19.40 -5.17
N ALA A 76 3.66 18.54 -5.54
CA ALA A 76 2.47 18.96 -6.27
C ALA A 76 1.61 19.95 -5.46
N ILE A 77 1.55 19.80 -4.13
CA ILE A 77 0.90 20.75 -3.23
C ILE A 77 1.66 22.07 -3.16
N GLU A 78 2.98 22.03 -2.95
CA GLU A 78 3.82 23.22 -2.82
C GLU A 78 3.86 24.05 -4.09
N THR A 79 3.77 23.41 -5.26
CA THR A 79 3.73 24.07 -6.57
C THR A 79 2.33 24.53 -6.98
N GLY A 80 1.30 24.26 -6.16
CA GLY A 80 -0.09 24.66 -6.42
C GLY A 80 -0.81 23.84 -7.49
N ILE A 81 -0.25 22.71 -7.92
CA ILE A 81 -0.91 21.77 -8.85
C ILE A 81 -2.10 21.09 -8.15
N LEU A 82 -1.92 20.73 -6.87
CA LEU A 82 -2.92 20.10 -6.02
C LEU A 82 -3.06 20.86 -4.70
N THR A 83 -4.13 20.55 -3.97
CA THR A 83 -4.27 20.97 -2.57
C THR A 83 -4.02 19.77 -1.67
N PHE A 84 -3.82 20.00 -0.37
CA PHE A 84 -3.65 18.92 0.59
C PHE A 84 -4.83 17.93 0.57
N GLU A 85 -6.07 18.45 0.52
CA GLU A 85 -7.27 17.63 0.40
C GLU A 85 -7.32 16.79 -0.87
N HIS A 86 -6.89 17.31 -2.02
CA HIS A 86 -6.86 16.51 -3.26
C HIS A 86 -6.00 15.25 -3.11
N VAL A 87 -4.90 15.33 -2.35
CA VAL A 87 -3.98 14.23 -2.14
C VAL A 87 -4.45 13.32 -1.00
N PHE A 88 -4.72 13.90 0.17
CA PHE A 88 -4.79 13.14 1.42
C PHE A 88 -6.22 12.87 1.91
N LEU A 89 -7.24 13.54 1.36
CA LEU A 89 -8.64 13.32 1.77
C LEU A 89 -9.04 11.84 1.73
N PRO A 90 -8.72 11.04 0.69
CA PRO A 90 -9.11 9.63 0.65
C PRO A 90 -8.57 8.81 1.83
N PHE A 91 -7.43 9.23 2.41
CA PHE A 91 -6.72 8.52 3.47
C PHE A 91 -7.02 9.08 4.87
N MET A 92 -7.85 10.12 4.98
CA MET A 92 -8.25 10.66 6.27
C MET A 92 -9.19 9.70 7.00
N LEU A 93 -9.00 9.54 8.30
CA LEU A 93 -9.87 8.74 9.14
C LEU A 93 -11.16 9.49 9.48
N THR A 94 -12.29 8.81 9.31
CA THR A 94 -13.61 9.25 9.74
C THR A 94 -13.84 8.90 11.22
N LYS A 95 -14.95 9.39 11.79
CA LYS A 95 -15.31 9.11 13.19
C LYS A 95 -15.51 7.63 13.51
N ASP A 96 -15.85 6.81 12.52
CA ASP A 96 -15.98 5.35 12.64
C ASP A 96 -14.65 4.60 12.44
N GLY A 97 -13.53 5.30 12.31
CA GLY A 97 -12.18 4.72 12.21
C GLY A 97 -11.81 4.15 10.84
N ARG A 98 -12.69 4.33 9.84
CA ARG A 98 -12.43 3.99 8.43
C ARG A 98 -11.83 5.15 7.68
N THR A 99 -11.22 4.89 6.53
CA THR A 99 -10.79 6.00 5.66
C THR A 99 -11.97 6.61 4.91
N VAL A 100 -11.87 7.88 4.52
CA VAL A 100 -12.88 8.53 3.66
C VAL A 100 -13.09 7.73 2.37
N ALA A 101 -12.04 7.16 1.79
CA ALA A 101 -12.14 6.29 0.62
C ALA A 101 -13.05 5.09 0.89
N GLU A 102 -12.79 4.32 1.96
CA GLU A 102 -13.61 3.16 2.34
C GLU A 102 -15.08 3.51 2.57
N HIS A 103 -15.34 4.69 3.13
CA HIS A 103 -16.69 5.18 3.34
C HIS A 103 -17.35 5.59 2.01
N ALA A 104 -16.64 6.37 1.20
CA ALA A 104 -17.13 6.90 -0.07
C ALA A 104 -17.37 5.81 -1.13
N THR A 105 -16.60 4.73 -1.14
CA THR A 105 -16.82 3.61 -2.07
C THR A 105 -18.24 3.04 -1.99
N LYS A 106 -18.89 3.09 -0.82
CA LYS A 106 -20.29 2.64 -0.66
C LYS A 106 -21.31 3.53 -1.37
N LEU A 107 -20.93 4.78 -1.65
CA LEU A 107 -21.77 5.78 -2.29
C LEU A 107 -21.59 5.80 -3.82
N LEU A 108 -20.52 5.19 -4.32
CA LEU A 108 -20.21 5.14 -5.75
C LEU A 108 -20.96 3.98 -6.42
N ALA A 109 -21.66 4.28 -7.52
CA ALA A 109 -22.26 3.26 -8.37
C ALA A 109 -21.18 2.56 -9.22
N GLY A 110 -21.21 1.23 -9.28
CA GLY A 110 -20.29 0.44 -10.11
C GLY A 110 -20.16 -1.00 -9.62
N PRO A 111 -19.57 -1.90 -10.44
CA PRO A 111 -19.26 -3.25 -9.98
C PRO A 111 -18.35 -3.14 -8.76
N LYS A 112 -18.66 -3.89 -7.69
CA LYS A 112 -17.79 -4.02 -6.52
C LYS A 112 -16.40 -4.38 -7.03
N GLN A 113 -15.47 -3.43 -7.04
CA GLN A 113 -14.08 -3.76 -7.34
C GLN A 113 -13.66 -4.78 -6.30
N LYS A 114 -13.10 -5.91 -6.76
CA LYS A 114 -12.43 -6.85 -5.87
C LYS A 114 -11.43 -6.00 -5.08
N PRO A 115 -11.43 -6.03 -3.74
CA PRO A 115 -10.43 -5.30 -2.97
C PRO A 115 -9.07 -5.60 -3.62
N ALA A 116 -8.31 -4.56 -3.99
CA ALA A 116 -6.93 -4.78 -4.36
C ALA A 116 -6.32 -5.58 -3.22
N LEU A 117 -5.88 -6.79 -3.52
CA LEU A 117 -5.62 -7.84 -2.54
C LEU A 117 -4.61 -7.31 -1.50
N VAL A 118 -5.12 -6.81 -0.38
CA VAL A 118 -4.52 -7.03 0.92
C VAL A 118 -5.03 -8.42 1.29
N GLU A 119 -4.53 -9.45 0.59
CA GLU A 119 -4.75 -10.83 1.01
C GLU A 119 -3.90 -11.03 2.26
N ASP A 120 -4.43 -10.57 3.39
CA ASP A 120 -4.14 -11.08 4.73
C ASP A 120 -4.80 -12.46 4.86
N GLU A 121 -4.31 -13.44 4.11
CA GLU A 121 -4.50 -14.86 4.44
C GLU A 121 -3.21 -15.60 4.08
N ALA A 122 -2.30 -15.67 5.06
CA ALA A 122 -1.36 -16.77 5.14
C ALA A 122 -2.01 -17.90 5.98
N PRO A 123 -1.85 -19.17 5.61
CA PRO A 123 -2.33 -20.32 6.38
C PRO A 123 -1.61 -20.51 7.73
#